data_AF-A0A0B2UJF5-F1
#
_entry.id   AF-A0A0B2UJF5-F1
#
_cell.length_a   1.000
_cell.length_b   1.000
_cell.length_c   1.000
_cell.angle_alpha   90.00
_cell.angle_beta   90.00
_cell.angle_gamma   90.00
#
_symmetry.space_group_name_H-M   'P 1'
#
loop_
_entity.id
_entity.type
_entity.pdbx_description
1 polymer ?
#
loop_
_entity_poly.entity_id
_entity_poly.type
_entity_poly.pdbx_seq_one_letter_code
_entity_poly.pdbx_strand_id
1 'polypeptide(L)'
;GVLEDSGRDGAEYSLEEAYPINSIVFIISPTSKYYGYSAVVRENNLLTKSSLTVSCTAPAVDVNFVDIVRHYDRYALPWYGLQEVAKQTSLNKDVVARITGCVFMNTCDRPTDAVTAVYSSDRVGIGLELKFSKRNQSVPDYTRRTKEGYWQYSFKAVILLKQYAQE
;
A
#
# COMPACT_ATOMS: atom_id res chain seq x y z
N GLY A 1 -22.57 -15.90 32.78
CA GLY A 1 -22.64 -14.83 31.78
C GLY A 1 -22.45 -15.45 30.42
N VAL A 2 -23.20 -15.00 29.42
CA VAL A 2 -23.15 -15.49 28.04
C VAL A 2 -22.64 -14.33 27.17
N LEU A 3 -21.79 -14.64 26.20
CA LEU A 3 -21.37 -13.66 25.20
C LEU A 3 -22.13 -13.94 23.91
N GLU A 4 -22.86 -12.93 23.43
CA GLU A 4 -23.46 -12.97 22.10
C GLU A 4 -22.40 -12.63 21.06
N ASP A 5 -22.13 -13.56 20.15
CA ASP A 5 -21.32 -13.27 18.98
C ASP A 5 -22.13 -12.46 17.97
N SER A 6 -21.71 -11.21 17.74
CA SER A 6 -22.30 -10.35 16.71
C SER A 6 -21.91 -10.78 15.28
N GLY A 7 -21.07 -11.82 15.15
CA GLY A 7 -20.56 -12.37 13.90
C GLY A 7 -21.21 -13.68 13.46
N ARG A 8 -21.81 -13.64 12.27
CA ARG A 8 -22.24 -14.73 11.35
C ARG A 8 -23.20 -15.83 11.83
N ASP A 9 -23.17 -16.31 13.07
CA ASP A 9 -23.99 -17.47 13.47
C ASP A 9 -24.94 -17.22 14.65
N GLY A 10 -24.87 -16.06 15.33
CA GLY A 10 -25.76 -15.73 16.44
C GLY A 10 -25.75 -16.76 17.58
N ALA A 11 -24.70 -17.58 17.63
CA ALA A 11 -24.54 -18.62 18.62
C ALA A 11 -24.17 -17.96 19.96
N GLU A 12 -24.94 -18.27 20.98
CA GLU A 12 -24.63 -17.92 22.36
C GLU A 12 -23.46 -18.80 22.82
N TYR A 13 -22.30 -18.18 23.07
CA TYR A 13 -21.17 -18.89 23.66
C TYR A 13 -21.14 -18.67 25.16
N SER A 14 -20.92 -19.74 25.91
CA SER A 14 -20.55 -19.60 27.31
C SER A 14 -19.20 -18.88 27.42
N LEU A 15 -18.97 -18.17 28.54
CA LEU A 15 -17.68 -17.49 28.79
C LEU A 15 -16.49 -18.45 28.78
N GLU A 16 -16.72 -19.73 29.05
CA GLU A 16 -15.72 -20.80 29.05
C GLU A 16 -15.37 -21.24 27.62
N GLU A 17 -16.37 -21.32 26.73
CA GLU A 17 -16.17 -21.60 25.29
C GLU A 17 -15.57 -20.40 24.55
N ALA A 18 -15.92 -19.18 24.96
CA ALA A 18 -15.39 -17.96 24.36
C ALA A 18 -13.89 -17.74 24.68
N TYR A 19 -13.44 -18.15 25.87
CA TYR A 19 -12.05 -18.01 26.31
C TYR A 19 -11.49 -19.30 26.91
N PRO A 20 -11.25 -20.34 26.08
CA PRO A 20 -10.71 -21.60 26.57
C PRO A 20 -9.26 -21.43 27.03
N ILE A 21 -8.82 -22.26 27.98
CA ILE A 21 -7.44 -22.26 28.45
C ILE A 21 -6.50 -22.57 27.28
N ASN A 22 -5.37 -21.88 27.22
CA ASN A 22 -4.40 -21.90 26.13
C ASN A 22 -4.85 -21.26 24.80
N SER A 23 -6.03 -20.62 24.75
CA SER A 23 -6.39 -19.76 23.62
C SER A 23 -5.55 -18.48 23.57
N ILE A 24 -5.44 -17.91 22.37
CA ILE A 24 -4.75 -16.64 22.13
C ILE A 24 -5.77 -15.52 22.17
N VAL A 25 -5.49 -14.51 22.98
CA VAL A 25 -6.28 -13.28 23.12
C VAL A 25 -5.39 -12.06 22.93
N PHE A 26 -5.98 -10.92 22.59
CA PHE A 26 -5.26 -9.65 22.47
C PHE A 26 -5.65 -8.71 23.60
N ILE A 27 -4.65 -8.07 24.20
CA ILE A 27 -4.88 -7.08 25.25
C ILE A 27 -5.29 -5.76 24.59
N ILE A 28 -6.54 -5.34 24.77
CA ILE A 28 -7.09 -4.11 24.18
C ILE A 28 -7.29 -2.98 25.20
N SER A 29 -6.77 -3.12 26.42
CA SER A 29 -6.88 -2.09 27.45
C SER A 29 -5.93 -0.91 27.15
N PRO A 30 -6.42 0.30 26.86
CA PRO A 30 -5.57 1.44 26.45
C PRO A 30 -4.59 1.90 27.52
N THR A 31 -4.87 1.62 28.79
CA THR A 31 -4.01 1.97 29.93
C THR A 31 -2.92 0.93 30.20
N SER A 32 -2.98 -0.24 29.56
CA SER A 32 -2.00 -1.30 29.73
C SER A 32 -0.77 -1.07 28.88
N LYS A 33 0.43 -1.27 29.44
CA LYS A 33 1.68 -1.27 28.66
C LYS A 33 1.75 -2.39 27.61
N TYR A 34 0.85 -3.38 27.70
CA TYR A 34 0.78 -4.52 26.80
C TYR A 34 -0.34 -4.39 25.77
N TYR A 35 -0.86 -3.18 25.54
CA TYR A 35 -1.87 -2.94 24.51
C TYR A 35 -1.40 -3.47 23.14
N GLY A 36 -2.24 -4.27 22.49
CA GLY A 36 -1.94 -4.93 21.22
C GLY A 36 -1.11 -6.20 21.32
N TYR A 37 -0.65 -6.60 22.51
CA TYR A 37 0.13 -7.83 22.67
C TYR A 37 -0.78 -9.06 22.61
N SER A 38 -0.31 -10.11 21.93
CA SER A 38 -0.90 -11.44 22.03
C SER A 38 -0.58 -12.06 23.39
N ALA A 39 -1.59 -12.59 24.06
CA ALA A 39 -1.48 -13.28 25.33
C ALA A 39 -2.18 -14.63 25.27
N VAL A 40 -1.73 -15.56 26.10
CA VAL A 40 -2.30 -16.90 26.22
C VAL A 40 -3.12 -16.98 27.49
N VAL A 41 -4.36 -17.44 27.39
CA VAL A 41 -5.24 -17.66 28.54
C VAL A 41 -4.68 -18.74 29.44
N ARG A 42 -4.45 -18.43 30.71
CA ARG A 42 -3.99 -19.40 31.73
C ARG A 42 -5.12 -19.82 32.65
N GLU A 43 -5.94 -18.86 33.05
CA GLU A 43 -7.10 -19.14 33.89
C GLU A 43 -8.28 -18.28 33.43
N ASN A 44 -9.43 -18.94 33.29
CA ASN A 44 -10.69 -18.27 33.00
C ASN A 44 -11.50 -18.17 34.30
N ASN A 45 -11.45 -17.01 34.94
CA ASN A 45 -12.21 -16.69 36.15
C ASN A 45 -13.37 -15.71 35.84
N LEU A 46 -13.86 -15.68 34.60
CA LEU A 46 -14.87 -14.70 34.17
C LEU A 46 -16.22 -14.88 34.89
N LEU A 47 -16.57 -16.11 35.26
CA LEU A 47 -17.81 -16.40 36.00
C LEU A 47 -17.72 -16.08 37.50
N THR A 48 -16.53 -16.17 38.09
CA THR A 48 -16.33 -16.05 39.55
C THR A 48 -15.82 -14.68 39.97
N LYS A 49 -14.91 -14.09 39.19
CA LYS A 49 -14.19 -12.85 39.52
C LYS A 49 -14.26 -11.81 38.41
N SER A 50 -15.01 -12.09 37.34
CA SER A 50 -15.08 -11.23 36.14
C SER A 50 -13.70 -10.87 35.58
N SER A 51 -12.72 -11.78 35.73
CA SER A 51 -11.33 -11.55 35.31
C SER A 51 -10.77 -12.75 34.55
N LEU A 52 -9.88 -12.47 33.60
CA LEU A 52 -9.18 -13.45 32.78
C LEU A 52 -7.68 -13.33 33.06
N THR A 53 -7.05 -14.41 33.53
CA THR A 53 -5.60 -14.44 33.77
C THR A 53 -4.90 -14.86 32.50
N VAL A 54 -4.05 -13.98 31.96
CA VAL A 54 -3.34 -14.20 30.69
C VAL A 54 -1.85 -14.04 30.89
N SER A 55 -1.06 -14.83 30.16
CA SER A 55 0.40 -14.67 30.08
C SER A 55 0.78 -14.14 28.70
N CYS A 56 1.52 -13.03 28.65
CA CYS A 56 2.11 -12.53 27.41
C CYS A 56 3.64 -12.55 27.51
N THR A 57 4.30 -12.71 26.37
CA THR A 57 5.75 -12.58 26.27
C THR A 57 6.04 -11.26 25.57
N ALA A 58 6.78 -10.37 26.22
CA ALA A 58 7.20 -9.13 25.58
C ALA A 58 8.41 -9.38 24.67
N PRO A 59 8.50 -8.70 23.52
CA PRO A 59 9.71 -8.72 22.70
C PRO A 59 10.91 -8.28 23.55
N ALA A 60 12.06 -8.93 23.35
CA ALA A 60 13.29 -8.59 24.08
C ALA A 60 13.83 -7.19 23.73
N VAL A 61 13.45 -6.67 22.57
CA VAL A 61 13.87 -5.37 22.06
C VAL A 61 12.63 -4.62 21.60
N ASP A 62 12.40 -3.44 22.18
CA ASP A 62 11.42 -2.50 21.65
C ASP A 62 12.07 -1.76 20.47
N VAL A 63 11.44 -1.86 19.29
CA VAL A 63 11.98 -1.23 18.08
C VAL A 63 11.58 0.25 18.12
N ASN A 64 12.55 1.10 18.43
CA ASN A 64 12.31 2.53 18.49
C ASN A 64 12.36 3.17 17.09
N PHE A 65 11.20 3.58 16.58
CA PHE A 65 11.07 4.26 15.29
C PHE A 65 11.22 5.79 15.35
N VAL A 66 11.46 6.39 16.53
CA VAL A 66 11.48 7.84 16.72
C VAL A 66 12.48 8.52 15.79
N ASP A 67 13.68 7.94 15.62
CA ASP A 67 14.70 8.53 14.76
C ASP A 67 14.34 8.45 13.27
N ILE A 68 13.71 7.35 12.84
CA ILE A 68 13.24 7.16 11.46
C ILE A 68 12.11 8.13 11.17
N VAL A 69 11.16 8.28 12.09
CA VAL A 69 10.03 9.21 11.95
C VAL A 69 10.50 10.67 11.94
N ARG A 70 11.42 11.05 12.84
CA ARG A 70 11.97 12.41 12.90
C ARG A 70 12.76 12.79 11.65
N HIS A 71 13.43 11.84 11.02
CA HIS A 71 14.25 12.06 9.84
C HIS A 71 13.66 11.35 8.61
N TYR A 72 12.33 11.25 8.52
CA TYR A 72 11.65 10.53 7.44
C TYR A 72 12.14 11.00 6.06
N ASP A 73 12.19 12.31 5.82
CA ASP A 73 12.62 12.87 4.53
C ASP A 73 14.07 12.54 4.15
N ARG A 74 14.93 12.25 5.13
CA ARG A 74 16.32 11.81 4.89
C ARG A 74 16.38 10.38 4.38
N TYR A 75 15.50 9.51 4.86
CA TYR A 75 15.45 8.10 4.50
C TYR A 75 14.47 7.82 3.35
N ALA A 76 13.52 8.72 3.11
CA ALA A 76 12.55 8.60 2.03
C ALA A 76 13.22 8.76 0.67
N LEU A 77 12.67 8.07 -0.33
CA LEU A 77 13.05 8.27 -1.72
C LEU A 77 12.80 9.74 -2.11
N PRO A 78 13.76 10.42 -2.77
CA PRO A 78 13.54 11.76 -3.28
C PRO A 78 12.57 11.71 -4.48
N TRP A 79 11.70 12.71 -4.55
CA TRP A 79 10.66 12.80 -5.57
C TRP A 79 10.78 14.10 -6.35
N TYR A 80 10.74 13.99 -7.67
CA TYR A 80 10.89 15.09 -8.61
C TYR A 80 9.56 15.40 -9.27
N GLY A 81 9.26 16.70 -9.44
CA GLY A 81 8.13 17.14 -10.23
C GLY A 81 8.37 16.96 -11.73
N LEU A 82 7.30 17.00 -12.53
CA LEU A 82 7.39 16.82 -13.99
C LEU A 82 8.41 17.76 -14.66
N GLN A 83 8.46 19.04 -14.25
CA GLN A 83 9.38 20.03 -14.81
C GLN A 83 10.85 19.69 -14.51
N GLU A 84 11.11 19.15 -13.32
CA GLU A 84 12.45 18.79 -12.89
C GLU A 84 12.95 17.55 -13.64
N VAL A 85 12.08 16.55 -13.81
CA VAL A 85 12.38 15.38 -14.65
C VAL A 85 12.66 15.78 -16.10
N ALA A 86 11.85 16.66 -16.67
CA ALA A 86 12.04 17.17 -18.02
C ALA A 86 13.42 17.82 -18.20
N LYS A 87 13.86 18.64 -17.22
CA LYS A 87 15.21 19.21 -17.21
C LYS A 87 16.30 18.15 -17.12
N GLN A 88 16.17 17.19 -16.20
CA GLN A 88 17.18 16.15 -15.98
C GLN A 88 17.33 15.19 -17.15
N THR A 89 16.24 14.93 -17.89
CA THR A 89 16.20 14.04 -19.06
C THR A 89 16.41 14.76 -20.39
N SER A 90 16.40 16.10 -20.40
CA SER A 90 16.38 16.93 -21.61
C SER A 90 15.19 16.63 -22.55
N LEU A 91 14.12 16.04 -22.02
CA LEU A 91 12.89 15.74 -22.75
C LEU A 91 11.85 16.85 -22.54
N ASN A 92 10.95 17.03 -23.50
CA ASN A 92 9.79 17.89 -23.32
C ASN A 92 8.87 17.31 -22.22
N LYS A 93 8.39 18.15 -21.30
CA LYS A 93 7.44 17.78 -20.24
C LYS A 93 6.23 16.98 -20.75
N ASP A 94 5.74 17.28 -21.96
CA ASP A 94 4.57 16.61 -22.55
C ASP A 94 4.93 15.22 -23.08
N VAL A 95 6.18 15.02 -23.50
CA VAL A 95 6.72 13.71 -23.86
C VAL A 95 6.87 12.87 -22.60
N VAL A 96 7.51 13.41 -21.55
CA VAL A 96 7.64 12.74 -20.25
C VAL A 96 6.25 12.36 -19.71
N ALA A 97 5.28 13.27 -19.75
CA ALA A 97 3.95 13.03 -19.24
C ALA A 97 3.20 11.92 -19.99
N ARG A 98 3.41 11.81 -21.31
CA ARG A 98 2.81 10.77 -22.15
C ARG A 98 3.53 9.43 -22.00
N ILE A 99 4.85 9.41 -22.19
CA ILE A 99 5.63 8.17 -22.24
C ILE A 99 5.67 7.44 -20.90
N THR A 100 5.57 8.16 -19.78
CA THR A 100 5.43 7.55 -18.45
C THR A 100 4.06 6.94 -18.20
N GLY A 101 3.06 7.24 -19.04
CA GLY A 101 1.72 6.65 -18.98
C GLY A 101 1.55 5.48 -19.95
N CYS A 102 0.30 5.19 -20.29
CA CYS A 102 -0.05 4.21 -21.32
C CYS A 102 -0.18 4.90 -22.68
N VAL A 103 0.69 4.57 -23.62
CA VAL A 103 0.64 5.04 -25.01
C VAL A 103 0.59 3.82 -25.90
N PHE A 104 -0.35 3.82 -26.84
CA PHE A 104 -0.52 2.73 -27.81
C PHE A 104 -0.32 3.27 -29.22
N MET A 105 0.43 2.52 -30.02
CA MET A 105 0.59 2.75 -31.45
C MET A 105 -0.27 1.72 -32.20
N ASN A 106 -1.01 2.18 -33.21
CA ASN A 106 -1.71 1.26 -34.12
C ASN A 106 -0.69 0.78 -35.16
N THR A 107 -0.58 -0.54 -35.36
CA THR A 107 0.35 -1.14 -36.33
C THR A 107 -0.30 -1.46 -37.68
N CYS A 108 -1.55 -1.05 -37.91
CA CYS A 108 -2.26 -1.28 -39.16
C CYS A 108 -1.98 -0.17 -40.19
N ASP A 109 -1.53 -0.56 -41.40
CA ASP A 109 -1.26 0.35 -42.52
C ASP A 109 -2.53 0.90 -43.21
N ARG A 110 -3.71 0.37 -42.86
CA ARG A 110 -4.98 0.87 -43.40
C ARG A 110 -5.49 2.04 -42.57
N PRO A 111 -6.01 3.10 -43.22
CA PRO A 111 -6.75 4.15 -42.51
C PRO A 111 -8.04 3.53 -41.95
N THR A 112 -7.98 3.05 -40.72
CA THR A 112 -9.17 2.71 -39.94
C THR A 112 -9.68 3.99 -39.29
N ASP A 113 -10.95 4.30 -39.48
CA ASP A 113 -11.61 5.40 -38.77
C ASP A 113 -11.40 5.27 -37.25
N ALA A 114 -11.37 6.42 -36.55
CA ALA A 114 -11.03 6.49 -35.13
C ALA A 114 -11.89 5.57 -34.23
N VAL A 115 -13.07 5.18 -34.70
CA VAL A 115 -14.01 4.28 -34.00
C VAL A 115 -13.61 2.81 -34.14
N THR A 116 -13.17 2.38 -35.33
CA THR A 116 -12.73 0.99 -35.60
C THR A 116 -11.34 0.71 -35.08
N ALA A 117 -10.48 1.74 -35.00
CA ALA A 117 -9.16 1.62 -34.39
C ALA A 117 -9.20 1.23 -32.91
N VAL A 118 -10.31 1.46 -32.19
CA VAL A 118 -10.48 1.13 -30.75
C VAL A 118 -10.61 -0.37 -30.50
N TYR A 119 -11.05 -1.14 -31.50
CA TYR A 119 -11.38 -2.56 -31.36
C TYR A 119 -10.43 -3.50 -32.12
N SER A 120 -9.41 -2.98 -32.81
CA SER A 120 -8.41 -3.81 -33.49
C SER A 120 -7.38 -4.37 -32.49
N SER A 121 -7.02 -5.65 -32.67
CA SER A 121 -5.96 -6.35 -31.92
C SER A 121 -4.56 -5.78 -32.15
N ASP A 122 -4.42 -4.85 -33.09
CA ASP A 122 -3.14 -4.45 -33.68
C ASP A 122 -2.62 -3.16 -33.01
N ARG A 123 -2.67 -3.15 -31.67
CA ARG A 123 -2.17 -2.05 -30.85
C ARG A 123 -0.97 -2.51 -30.05
N VAL A 124 0.14 -1.80 -30.22
CA VAL A 124 1.37 -2.05 -29.46
C VAL A 124 1.52 -0.98 -28.40
N GLY A 125 1.66 -1.40 -27.15
CA GLY A 125 1.99 -0.52 -26.03
C GLY A 125 3.43 -0.06 -26.12
N ILE A 126 3.65 1.25 -26.25
CA ILE A 126 4.98 1.87 -26.30
C ILE A 126 5.25 2.72 -25.06
N GLY A 127 4.24 2.94 -24.21
CA GLY A 127 4.42 3.63 -22.95
C GLY A 127 5.19 2.79 -21.93
N LEU A 128 5.91 3.45 -21.03
CA LEU A 128 6.60 2.81 -19.90
C LEU A 128 5.64 2.37 -18.79
N GLU A 129 4.36 2.78 -18.86
CA GLU A 129 3.29 2.36 -17.94
C GLU A 129 3.59 2.58 -16.46
N LEU A 130 4.38 3.61 -16.14
CA LEU A 130 4.77 3.94 -14.77
C LEU A 130 3.63 4.59 -13.98
N LYS A 131 2.62 5.13 -14.66
CA LYS A 131 1.40 5.69 -14.06
C LYS A 131 0.17 5.35 -14.90
N PHE A 132 -0.96 5.15 -14.22
CA PHE A 132 -2.26 4.89 -14.82
C PHE A 132 -3.27 5.94 -14.33
N SER A 133 -3.25 7.13 -14.94
CA SER A 133 -4.04 8.28 -14.47
C SER A 133 -5.54 8.01 -14.36
N LYS A 134 -6.13 7.27 -15.31
CA LYS A 134 -7.56 6.92 -15.30
C LYS A 134 -7.93 5.95 -14.17
N ARG A 135 -7.00 5.05 -13.80
CA ARG A 135 -7.18 4.08 -12.71
C ARG A 135 -6.70 4.61 -11.36
N ASN A 136 -6.11 5.81 -11.35
CA ASN A 136 -5.42 6.39 -10.19
C ASN A 136 -4.39 5.43 -9.57
N GLN A 137 -3.67 4.68 -10.41
CA GLN A 137 -2.63 3.74 -9.98
C GLN A 137 -1.25 4.26 -10.37
N SER A 138 -0.26 3.92 -9.55
CA SER A 138 1.14 4.26 -9.75
C SER A 138 1.99 3.01 -9.58
N VAL A 139 3.06 2.91 -10.37
CA VAL A 139 4.06 1.86 -10.16
C VAL A 139 4.94 2.25 -8.97
N PRO A 140 5.04 1.40 -7.92
CA PRO A 140 5.87 1.66 -6.74
C PRO A 140 7.31 1.99 -7.12
N ASP A 141 7.98 2.81 -6.32
CA ASP A 141 9.35 3.28 -6.53
C ASP A 141 9.62 4.08 -7.82
N TYR A 142 8.66 4.23 -8.75
CA TYR A 142 8.84 4.97 -10.00
C TYR A 142 8.03 6.25 -10.02
N THR A 143 6.73 6.16 -9.74
CA THR A 143 5.85 7.33 -9.68
C THR A 143 5.03 7.33 -8.42
N ARG A 144 4.58 8.52 -8.03
CA ARG A 144 3.53 8.68 -7.03
C ARG A 144 2.64 9.85 -7.40
N ARG A 145 1.43 9.84 -6.87
CA ARG A 145 0.51 10.97 -6.95
C ARG A 145 0.50 11.72 -5.62
N THR A 146 0.68 13.03 -5.65
CA THR A 146 0.57 13.87 -4.45
C THR A 146 -0.89 14.04 -4.04
N LYS A 147 -1.13 14.54 -2.83
CA LYS A 147 -2.49 14.81 -2.32
C LYS A 147 -3.22 15.85 -3.17
N GLU A 148 -2.49 16.78 -3.75
CA GLU A 148 -2.98 17.83 -4.66
C GLU A 148 -3.20 17.29 -6.09
N GLY A 149 -2.93 16.01 -6.34
CA GLY A 149 -3.20 15.33 -7.60
C GLY A 149 -2.07 15.40 -8.62
N TYR A 150 -0.93 16.00 -8.29
CA TYR A 150 0.24 16.08 -9.19
C TYR A 150 1.01 14.77 -9.25
N TRP A 151 1.64 14.50 -10.40
CA TRP A 151 2.54 13.36 -10.57
C TRP A 151 3.96 13.73 -10.19
N GLN A 152 4.57 12.89 -9.38
CA GLN A 152 5.99 12.94 -9.05
C GLN A 152 6.68 11.64 -9.48
N TYR A 153 7.97 11.75 -9.74
CA TYR A 153 8.80 10.70 -10.30
C TYR A 153 10.03 10.52 -9.41
N SER A 154 10.45 9.27 -9.20
CA SER A 154 11.68 8.99 -8.47
C SER A 154 12.91 9.11 -9.36
N PHE A 155 14.09 8.98 -8.77
CA PHE A 155 15.33 8.85 -9.53
C PHE A 155 15.35 7.63 -10.46
N LYS A 156 14.73 6.50 -10.07
CA LYS A 156 14.62 5.30 -10.93
C LYS A 156 13.85 5.61 -12.22
N ALA A 157 12.77 6.38 -12.12
CA ALA A 157 12.00 6.81 -13.30
C ALA A 157 12.81 7.74 -14.22
N VAL A 158 13.64 8.62 -13.66
CA VAL A 158 14.53 9.48 -14.45
C VAL A 158 15.56 8.64 -15.23
N ILE A 159 16.20 7.66 -14.58
CA ILE A 159 17.15 6.76 -15.27
C ILE A 159 16.46 5.99 -16.39
N LEU A 160 15.30 5.40 -16.10
CA LEU A 160 14.54 4.62 -17.09
C LEU A 160 14.15 5.48 -18.29
N LEU A 161 13.72 6.72 -18.07
CA LEU A 161 13.41 7.66 -19.15
C LEU A 161 14.63 8.01 -20.01
N LYS A 162 15.82 8.15 -19.41
CA LYS A 162 17.05 8.40 -20.17
C LYS A 162 17.43 7.21 -21.03
N GLN A 163 17.31 5.99 -20.49
CA GLN A 163 17.57 4.75 -21.24
C GLN A 163 16.60 4.63 -22.41
N TYR A 164 15.30 4.79 -22.15
CA TYR A 164 14.26 4.71 -23.17
C TYR A 164 14.41 5.77 -24.29
N ALA A 165 15.02 6.92 -24.01
CA ALA A 165 15.26 7.96 -25.00
C ALA A 165 16.52 7.74 -25.86
N GLN A 166 17.39 6.81 -25.47
CA GLN A 166 18.64 6.51 -26.16
C GLN A 166 18.57 5.25 -27.04
N GLU A 167 17.59 4.39 -26.78
CA GLU A 167 17.24 3.21 -27.59
C GLU A 167 16.40 3.59 -28.81
#